data_AF-A0A3A4RA79-F1
#
_entry.id   AF-A0A3A4RA79-F1
#
_cell.length_a   1.000
_cell.length_b   1.000
_cell.length_c   1.000
_cell.angle_alpha   90.00
_cell.angle_beta   90.00
_cell.angle_gamma   90.00
#
_symmetry.space_group_name_H-M   'P 1'
#
loop_
_entity.id
_entity.type
_entity.pdbx_description
1 polymer ?
#
loop_
_entity_poly.entity_id
_entity_poly.type
_entity_poly.pdbx_seq_one_letter_code
_entity_poly.pdbx_strand_id
1 'polypeptide(L)'
;MIKAEDYIKQAGQLADEEIISKIHGDYMSVESSNTTMKKMEFLLLQALEIEPDNPEFHYWLICSKLASGMGKSGFKEIEKIAKKFPQYVEIAGVMADPQRWFAPFFYPSWHEDQKELPEELCQLPYGGTLLASVRHGMRRIVCMFRHLEKSNLQREDFLNAPMDVRFNFMETPDGPVVGVYVLITLPKGNLYISETIINVDACPASFRDLSNAGHWLLKLLSQQDYTFVILNDPHDGILFNQKLKFNPGHKKELKEIRAKLDTITPKAIWNQESFIKAQNYYMNNFSIEDLF
;
A
#
# COMPACT_ATOMS: atom_id res chain seq x y z
N MET A 1 -27.48 -16.25 -10.20
CA MET A 1 -27.54 -15.17 -9.19
C MET A 1 -26.27 -14.38 -9.33
N ILE A 2 -26.35 -13.08 -9.62
CA ILE A 2 -25.17 -12.20 -9.73
C ILE A 2 -24.62 -11.99 -8.33
N LYS A 3 -23.29 -12.06 -8.16
CA LYS A 3 -22.64 -11.82 -6.87
C LYS A 3 -22.14 -10.38 -6.78
N ALA A 4 -21.95 -9.87 -5.56
CA ALA A 4 -21.41 -8.52 -5.37
C ALA A 4 -20.03 -8.35 -6.03
N GLU A 5 -19.20 -9.40 -5.98
CA GLU A 5 -17.87 -9.39 -6.58
C GLU A 5 -17.88 -9.24 -8.11
N ASP A 6 -18.97 -9.62 -8.78
CA ASP A 6 -19.10 -9.44 -10.24
C ASP A 6 -19.20 -7.95 -10.60
N TYR A 7 -19.89 -7.15 -9.77
CA TYR A 7 -19.98 -5.70 -9.93
C TYR A 7 -18.67 -5.01 -9.57
N ILE A 8 -18.01 -5.46 -8.50
CA ILE A 8 -16.71 -4.92 -8.09
C ILE A 8 -15.64 -5.19 -9.15
N LYS A 9 -15.64 -6.38 -9.76
CA LYS A 9 -14.72 -6.71 -10.85
C LYS A 9 -14.92 -5.78 -12.05
N GLN A 10 -16.17 -5.52 -12.44
CA GLN A 10 -16.48 -4.58 -13.53
C GLN A 10 -16.08 -3.15 -13.18
N ALA A 11 -16.30 -2.70 -11.94
CA ALA A 11 -15.89 -1.38 -11.49
C ALA A 11 -14.35 -1.25 -11.49
N GLY A 12 -13.65 -2.29 -11.04
CA GLY A 12 -12.19 -2.35 -11.05
C GLY A 12 -11.62 -2.30 -12.47
N GLN A 13 -12.17 -3.07 -13.41
CA GLN A 13 -11.78 -3.02 -14.83
C GLN A 13 -11.97 -1.61 -15.40
N LEU A 14 -13.13 -1.00 -15.14
CA LEU A 14 -13.41 0.36 -15.57
C LEU A 14 -12.42 1.37 -14.97
N ALA A 15 -12.04 1.19 -13.70
CA ALA A 15 -11.04 2.03 -13.05
C ALA A 15 -9.65 1.84 -13.67
N ASP A 16 -9.24 0.61 -13.96
CA ASP A 16 -7.95 0.28 -14.57
C ASP A 16 -7.83 0.84 -16.00
N GLU A 17 -8.92 0.85 -16.76
CA GLU A 17 -8.96 1.31 -18.15
C GLU A 17 -9.07 2.83 -18.31
N GLU A 18 -9.83 3.51 -17.45
CA GLU A 18 -10.30 4.89 -17.69
C GLU A 18 -9.82 5.92 -16.66
N ILE A 19 -9.15 5.49 -15.59
CA ILE A 19 -8.62 6.38 -14.55
C ILE A 19 -7.11 6.45 -14.65
N ILE A 20 -6.61 7.65 -14.90
CA ILE A 20 -5.18 7.93 -15.03
C ILE A 20 -4.76 8.83 -13.87
N SER A 21 -3.83 8.35 -13.04
CA SER A 21 -3.09 9.20 -12.10
C SER A 21 -1.97 9.91 -12.86
N LYS A 22 -1.74 11.19 -12.54
CA LYS A 22 -0.60 11.94 -13.09
C LYS A 22 0.07 12.77 -12.01
N ILE A 23 1.37 12.99 -12.16
CA ILE A 23 2.13 13.96 -11.37
C ILE A 23 2.27 15.25 -12.17
N HIS A 24 1.96 16.37 -11.54
CA HIS A 24 2.19 17.71 -12.09
C HIS A 24 2.98 18.53 -11.08
N GLY A 25 4.30 18.60 -11.24
CA GLY A 25 5.16 19.23 -10.24
C GLY A 25 4.95 18.56 -8.88
N ASP A 26 4.46 19.33 -7.89
CA ASP A 26 4.26 18.87 -6.51
C ASP A 26 2.89 18.23 -6.20
N TYR A 27 1.98 18.13 -7.18
CA TYR A 27 0.64 17.58 -6.95
C TYR A 27 0.33 16.35 -7.81
N MET A 28 -0.43 15.42 -7.25
CA MET A 28 -1.06 14.33 -8.00
C MET A 28 -2.45 14.76 -8.46
N SER A 29 -2.79 14.44 -9.71
CA SER A 29 -4.13 14.62 -10.27
C SER A 29 -4.70 13.27 -10.70
N VAL A 30 -6.03 13.23 -10.78
CA VAL A 30 -6.77 12.09 -11.31
C VAL A 30 -7.55 12.58 -12.52
N GLU A 31 -7.29 11.96 -13.67
CA GLU A 31 -8.04 12.19 -14.90
C GLU A 31 -9.06 11.04 -15.08
N SER A 32 -10.33 11.40 -15.24
CA SER A 32 -11.41 10.47 -15.57
C SER A 32 -12.58 11.22 -16.19
N SER A 33 -13.36 10.54 -17.03
CA SER A 33 -14.63 11.09 -17.51
C SER A 33 -15.71 11.04 -16.42
N ASN A 34 -16.64 12.01 -16.44
CA ASN A 34 -17.83 11.98 -15.58
C ASN A 34 -18.71 10.75 -15.83
N THR A 35 -18.73 10.25 -17.06
CA THR A 35 -19.49 9.04 -17.44
C THR A 35 -18.91 7.81 -16.77
N THR A 36 -17.59 7.68 -16.75
CA THR A 36 -16.85 6.60 -16.07
C THR A 36 -17.19 6.59 -14.58
N MET A 37 -17.10 7.76 -13.92
CA MET A 37 -17.40 7.88 -12.49
C MET A 37 -18.84 7.50 -12.14
N LYS A 38 -19.82 7.92 -12.94
CA LYS A 38 -21.24 7.55 -12.74
C LYS A 38 -21.49 6.06 -12.95
N LYS A 39 -20.82 5.43 -13.93
CA LYS A 39 -20.91 3.98 -14.14
C LYS A 39 -20.33 3.21 -12.94
N MET A 40 -19.18 3.64 -12.41
CA MET A 40 -18.60 3.05 -11.20
C MET A 40 -19.53 3.21 -10.00
N GLU A 41 -20.09 4.40 -9.79
CA GLU A 41 -21.08 4.65 -8.73
C GLU A 41 -22.27 3.70 -8.83
N PHE A 42 -22.83 3.52 -10.04
CA PHE A 42 -23.91 2.57 -10.27
C PHE A 42 -23.52 1.12 -9.91
N LEU A 43 -22.36 0.65 -10.35
CA LEU A 43 -21.87 -0.70 -10.04
C LEU A 43 -21.67 -0.90 -8.53
N LEU A 44 -21.13 0.10 -7.84
CA LEU A 44 -20.91 0.05 -6.39
C LEU A 44 -22.23 0.04 -5.61
N LEU A 45 -23.25 0.78 -6.06
CA LEU A 45 -24.59 0.72 -5.48
C LEU A 45 -25.21 -0.67 -5.64
N GLN A 46 -25.06 -1.30 -6.81
CA GLN A 46 -25.52 -2.67 -7.04
C GLN A 46 -24.80 -3.70 -6.15
N ALA A 47 -23.49 -3.52 -5.91
CA ALA A 47 -22.74 -4.35 -4.96
C ALA A 47 -23.25 -4.17 -3.52
N LEU A 48 -23.54 -2.93 -3.11
CA LEU A 48 -24.08 -2.60 -1.78
C LEU A 48 -25.52 -3.05 -1.57
N GLU A 49 -26.33 -3.23 -2.63
CA GLU A 49 -27.65 -3.87 -2.51
C GLU A 49 -27.53 -5.33 -2.08
N ILE A 50 -26.43 -6.01 -2.45
CA ILE A 50 -26.15 -7.40 -2.09
C ILE A 50 -25.42 -7.47 -0.74
N GLU A 51 -24.43 -6.61 -0.51
CA GLU A 51 -23.64 -6.55 0.73
C GLU A 51 -23.70 -5.16 1.38
N PRO A 52 -24.82 -4.79 2.04
CA PRO A 52 -25.06 -3.44 2.53
C PRO A 52 -24.14 -3.01 3.68
N ASP A 53 -23.48 -3.97 4.33
CA ASP A 53 -22.60 -3.73 5.47
C ASP A 53 -21.11 -3.89 5.12
N ASN A 54 -20.75 -3.96 3.83
CA ASN A 54 -19.36 -4.04 3.42
C ASN A 54 -18.67 -2.65 3.47
N PRO A 55 -17.74 -2.40 4.42
CA PRO A 55 -17.13 -1.07 4.60
C PRO A 55 -16.32 -0.61 3.40
N GLU A 56 -15.74 -1.56 2.67
CA GLU A 56 -14.90 -1.29 1.52
C GLU A 56 -15.72 -0.76 0.33
N PHE A 57 -16.91 -1.34 0.10
CA PHE A 57 -17.80 -0.88 -0.97
C PHE A 57 -18.32 0.53 -0.70
N HIS A 58 -18.66 0.83 0.57
CA HIS A 58 -19.00 2.19 1.00
C HIS A 58 -17.84 3.16 0.76
N TYR A 59 -16.63 2.77 1.12
CA TYR A 59 -15.45 3.60 0.93
C TYR A 59 -15.18 3.90 -0.55
N TRP A 60 -15.28 2.90 -1.44
CA TRP A 60 -15.09 3.13 -2.88
C TRP A 60 -16.18 4.00 -3.49
N LEU A 61 -17.42 3.87 -3.03
CA LEU A 61 -18.53 4.73 -3.46
C LEU A 61 -18.28 6.18 -3.09
N ILE A 62 -17.76 6.42 -1.87
CA ILE A 62 -17.34 7.76 -1.46
C ILE A 62 -16.20 8.26 -2.35
N CYS A 63 -15.19 7.42 -2.61
CA CYS A 63 -14.06 7.77 -3.47
C CYS A 63 -14.49 8.16 -4.89
N SER A 64 -15.45 7.44 -5.49
CA SER A 64 -15.96 7.77 -6.83
C SER A 64 -16.72 9.10 -6.86
N LYS A 65 -17.45 9.42 -5.78
CA LYS A 65 -18.12 10.72 -5.62
C LYS A 65 -17.12 11.87 -5.41
N LEU A 66 -16.05 11.64 -4.65
CA LEU A 66 -15.00 12.63 -4.46
C LEU A 66 -14.26 12.91 -5.79
N ALA A 67 -13.93 11.86 -6.54
CA ALA A 67 -13.25 11.97 -7.83
C ALA A 67 -14.12 12.60 -8.95
N SER A 68 -15.45 12.52 -8.86
CA SER A 68 -16.37 13.16 -9.82
C SER A 68 -16.62 14.65 -9.56
N GLY A 69 -15.90 15.27 -8.61
CA GLY A 69 -16.07 16.67 -8.25
C GLY A 69 -17.22 16.92 -7.28
N MET A 70 -17.87 15.88 -6.75
CA MET A 70 -18.90 15.98 -5.70
C MET A 70 -18.31 15.97 -4.28
N GLY A 71 -17.19 16.69 -4.07
CA GLY A 71 -16.40 16.65 -2.83
C GLY A 71 -17.23 16.86 -1.55
N LYS A 72 -18.15 17.84 -1.55
CA LYS A 72 -18.97 18.19 -0.38
C LYS A 72 -19.96 17.09 0.04
N SER A 73 -20.49 16.29 -0.88
CA SER A 73 -21.37 15.17 -0.53
C SER A 73 -20.57 13.96 -0.06
N GLY A 74 -19.42 13.68 -0.70
CA GLY A 74 -18.52 12.59 -0.29
C GLY A 74 -18.01 12.74 1.15
N PHE A 75 -17.59 13.94 1.57
CA PHE A 75 -17.14 14.16 2.95
C PHE A 75 -18.26 14.01 4.00
N LYS A 76 -19.51 14.38 3.68
CA LYS A 76 -20.63 14.13 4.59
C LYS A 76 -20.95 12.64 4.74
N GLU A 77 -20.71 11.86 3.69
CA GLU A 77 -20.89 10.41 3.72
C GLU A 77 -19.77 9.73 4.51
N ILE A 78 -18.51 10.17 4.40
CA ILE A 78 -17.42 9.55 5.14
C ILE A 78 -17.58 9.68 6.65
N GLU A 79 -18.08 10.81 7.16
CA GLU A 79 -18.36 10.96 8.61
C GLU A 79 -19.41 9.96 9.11
N LYS A 80 -20.42 9.64 8.30
CA LYS A 80 -21.46 8.66 8.65
C LYS A 80 -20.90 7.25 8.64
N ILE A 81 -20.15 6.91 7.60
CA ILE A 81 -19.55 5.58 7.43
C ILE A 81 -18.44 5.36 8.48
N ALA A 82 -17.68 6.39 8.86
CA ALA A 82 -16.68 6.33 9.93
C ALA A 82 -17.28 5.96 11.30
N LYS A 83 -18.50 6.43 11.61
CA LYS A 83 -19.20 6.02 12.83
C LYS A 83 -19.61 4.54 12.80
N LYS A 84 -19.91 4.01 11.62
CA LYS A 84 -20.35 2.62 11.43
C LYS A 84 -19.17 1.64 11.37
N PHE A 85 -18.06 2.05 10.77
CA PHE A 85 -16.88 1.22 10.52
C PHE A 85 -15.57 1.92 10.96
N PRO A 86 -15.44 2.31 12.24
CA PRO A 86 -14.26 3.05 12.73
C PRO A 86 -12.94 2.28 12.58
N GLN A 87 -12.99 0.95 12.43
CA GLN A 87 -11.85 0.05 12.29
C GLN A 87 -11.35 -0.12 10.85
N TYR A 88 -12.06 0.42 9.86
CA TYR A 88 -11.63 0.34 8.46
C TYR A 88 -10.55 1.39 8.20
N VAL A 89 -9.34 0.95 7.89
CA VAL A 89 -8.13 1.79 7.94
C VAL A 89 -8.21 2.97 6.99
N GLU A 90 -8.72 2.76 5.78
CA GLU A 90 -8.88 3.85 4.80
C GLU A 90 -9.84 4.94 5.31
N ILE A 91 -10.95 4.57 5.94
CA ILE A 91 -11.90 5.54 6.51
C ILE A 91 -11.26 6.26 7.70
N ALA A 92 -10.58 5.52 8.59
CA ALA A 92 -9.87 6.11 9.72
C ALA A 92 -8.76 7.07 9.26
N GLY A 93 -8.06 6.73 8.18
CA GLY A 93 -7.03 7.54 7.55
C GLY A 93 -7.59 8.86 6.99
N VAL A 94 -8.70 8.80 6.25
CA VAL A 94 -9.40 10.03 5.79
C VAL A 94 -9.86 10.90 6.95
N MET A 95 -10.37 10.30 8.03
CA MET A 95 -10.81 11.07 9.19
C MET A 95 -9.65 11.72 9.97
N ALA A 96 -8.49 11.07 9.99
CA ALA A 96 -7.30 11.59 10.66
C ALA A 96 -6.64 12.71 9.85
N ASP A 97 -6.57 12.58 8.52
CA ASP A 97 -6.00 13.58 7.64
C ASP A 97 -6.70 13.59 6.26
N PRO A 98 -7.83 14.31 6.12
CA PRO A 98 -8.60 14.32 4.88
C PRO A 98 -7.89 15.05 3.73
N GLN A 99 -6.81 15.78 4.01
CA GLN A 99 -6.02 16.44 2.98
C GLN A 99 -4.97 15.49 2.41
N ARG A 100 -4.36 14.64 3.25
CA ARG A 100 -3.26 13.76 2.83
C ARG A 100 -3.69 12.33 2.52
N TRP A 101 -4.90 11.92 2.92
CA TRP A 101 -5.43 10.60 2.61
C TRP A 101 -6.25 10.60 1.32
N PHE A 102 -5.64 10.10 0.26
CA PHE A 102 -6.27 10.09 -1.06
C PHE A 102 -7.13 8.87 -1.31
N ALA A 103 -8.11 9.06 -2.20
CA ALA A 103 -8.85 7.95 -2.78
C ALA A 103 -7.90 7.00 -3.54
N PRO A 104 -8.24 5.70 -3.69
CA PRO A 104 -7.44 4.73 -4.43
C PRO A 104 -7.01 5.21 -5.82
N PHE A 105 -7.83 6.04 -6.47
CA PHE A 105 -7.62 6.57 -7.82
C PHE A 105 -6.43 7.51 -7.99
N PHE A 106 -5.87 8.03 -6.89
CA PHE A 106 -4.65 8.85 -6.93
C PHE A 106 -3.38 7.99 -7.00
N TYR A 107 -3.48 6.68 -6.84
CA TYR A 107 -2.35 5.76 -6.90
C TYR A 107 -2.29 5.10 -8.28
N PRO A 108 -1.09 4.86 -8.83
CA PRO A 108 -0.93 4.26 -10.14
C PRO A 108 -1.49 2.85 -10.15
N SER A 109 -2.13 2.45 -11.26
CA SER A 109 -2.64 1.09 -11.42
C SER A 109 -1.51 0.08 -11.52
N TRP A 110 -1.66 -1.07 -10.86
CA TRP A 110 -0.66 -2.11 -10.82
C TRP A 110 -1.24 -3.52 -10.95
N HIS A 111 -0.57 -4.33 -11.77
CA HIS A 111 -0.92 -5.70 -12.11
C HIS A 111 0.36 -6.53 -12.33
N GLU A 112 0.25 -7.86 -12.32
CA GLU A 112 1.38 -8.79 -12.49
C GLU A 112 1.98 -8.75 -13.91
N ASP A 113 1.21 -8.26 -14.89
CA ASP A 113 1.61 -8.12 -16.29
C ASP A 113 2.17 -6.72 -16.64
N GLN A 114 2.26 -5.82 -15.66
CA GLN A 114 2.96 -4.53 -15.82
C GLN A 114 4.40 -4.76 -16.24
N LYS A 115 4.80 -4.11 -17.35
CA LYS A 115 6.15 -4.21 -17.93
C LYS A 115 7.02 -3.00 -17.66
N GLU A 116 6.37 -1.87 -17.37
CA GLU A 116 7.02 -0.59 -17.17
C GLU A 116 6.60 -0.02 -15.82
N LEU A 117 7.52 0.71 -15.20
CA LEU A 117 7.25 1.37 -13.94
C LEU A 117 6.52 2.70 -14.22
N PRO A 118 5.34 2.94 -13.60
CA PRO A 118 4.68 4.24 -13.66
C PRO A 118 5.61 5.35 -13.17
N GLU A 119 5.46 6.55 -13.74
CA GLU A 119 6.29 7.72 -13.41
C GLU A 119 6.30 7.99 -11.90
N GLU A 120 5.17 7.76 -11.22
CA GLU A 120 5.00 7.88 -9.78
C GLU A 120 5.98 7.00 -8.99
N LEU A 121 6.17 5.75 -9.41
CA LEU A 121 7.05 4.81 -8.75
C LEU A 121 8.52 5.03 -9.14
N CYS A 122 8.79 5.58 -10.33
CA CYS A 122 10.14 5.99 -10.75
C CYS A 122 10.74 7.08 -9.85
N GLN A 123 9.91 7.95 -9.26
CA GLN A 123 10.35 9.03 -8.38
C GLN A 123 10.66 8.57 -6.95
N LEU A 124 10.36 7.31 -6.60
CA LEU A 124 10.67 6.78 -5.27
C LEU A 124 12.19 6.72 -5.04
N PRO A 125 12.65 6.97 -3.79
CA PRO A 125 14.06 7.03 -3.51
C PRO A 125 14.77 5.69 -3.76
N TYR A 126 16.05 5.79 -4.08
CA TYR A 126 16.96 4.65 -4.12
C TYR A 126 17.34 4.23 -2.69
N GLY A 127 17.50 2.92 -2.49
CA GLY A 127 17.95 2.33 -1.23
C GLY A 127 16.84 1.59 -0.47
N GLY A 128 17.18 0.40 0.03
CA GLY A 128 16.28 -0.47 0.80
C GLY A 128 15.00 -0.91 0.06
N THR A 129 14.20 -1.74 0.70
CA THR A 129 12.78 -1.90 0.31
C THR A 129 11.98 -0.69 0.78
N LEU A 130 10.94 -0.33 0.05
CA LEU A 130 9.95 0.66 0.42
C LEU A 130 8.59 -0.04 0.50
N LEU A 131 7.78 0.33 1.49
CA LEU A 131 6.34 0.11 1.35
C LEU A 131 5.83 1.24 0.47
N ALA A 132 5.14 0.93 -0.62
CA ALA A 132 4.57 1.93 -1.51
C ALA A 132 3.09 1.65 -1.77
N SER A 133 2.29 2.67 -2.04
CA SER A 133 0.88 2.51 -2.39
C SER A 133 0.69 2.46 -3.91
N VAL A 134 -0.03 1.44 -4.37
CA VAL A 134 -0.50 1.28 -5.75
C VAL A 134 -2.01 1.02 -5.74
N ARG A 135 -2.64 1.09 -6.90
CA ARG A 135 -4.04 0.71 -7.09
C ARG A 135 -4.12 -0.65 -7.78
N HIS A 136 -5.02 -1.52 -7.33
CA HIS A 136 -5.37 -2.75 -8.03
C HIS A 136 -6.88 -2.87 -8.12
N GLY A 137 -7.44 -2.56 -9.30
CA GLY A 137 -8.87 -2.34 -9.48
C GLY A 137 -9.36 -1.16 -8.63
N MET A 138 -10.30 -1.42 -7.72
CA MET A 138 -10.86 -0.41 -6.81
C MET A 138 -10.04 -0.22 -5.53
N ARG A 139 -9.08 -1.10 -5.24
CA ARG A 139 -8.33 -1.13 -3.98
C ARG A 139 -7.07 -0.29 -4.05
N ARG A 140 -6.79 0.47 -3.00
CA ARG A 140 -5.42 0.86 -2.65
C ARG A 140 -4.75 -0.35 -2.01
N ILE A 141 -3.55 -0.67 -2.47
CA ILE A 141 -2.74 -1.80 -2.01
C ILE A 141 -1.36 -1.26 -1.66
N VAL A 142 -0.84 -1.68 -0.51
CA VAL A 142 0.56 -1.51 -0.15
C VAL A 142 1.36 -2.62 -0.80
N CYS A 143 2.30 -2.24 -1.67
CA CYS A 143 3.31 -3.09 -2.28
C CYS A 143 4.67 -2.93 -1.58
N MET A 144 5.53 -3.92 -1.77
CA MET A 144 6.94 -3.88 -1.37
C MET A 144 7.77 -3.62 -2.61
N PHE A 145 8.36 -2.44 -2.68
CA PHE A 145 9.04 -1.93 -3.86
C PHE A 145 10.52 -1.71 -3.58
N ARG A 146 11.42 -2.09 -4.49
CA ARG A 146 12.84 -1.77 -4.37
C ARG A 146 13.44 -1.44 -5.73
N HIS A 147 14.14 -0.32 -5.79
CA HIS A 147 15.13 -0.07 -6.83
C HIS A 147 16.41 -0.85 -6.51
N LEU A 148 16.86 -1.67 -7.44
CA LEU A 148 18.15 -2.35 -7.37
C LEU A 148 19.22 -1.42 -7.91
N GLU A 149 20.27 -1.20 -7.14
CA GLU A 149 21.50 -0.62 -7.66
C GLU A 149 22.18 -1.67 -8.53
N LYS A 150 22.52 -1.30 -9.77
CA LYS A 150 23.09 -2.12 -10.85
C LYS A 150 23.55 -3.51 -10.36
N SER A 151 22.61 -4.45 -10.36
CA SER A 151 22.84 -5.76 -9.77
C SER A 151 23.34 -6.72 -10.83
N ASN A 152 24.10 -7.75 -10.43
CA ASN A 152 24.38 -8.88 -11.32
C ASN A 152 23.16 -9.80 -11.48
N LEU A 153 22.05 -9.49 -10.81
CA LEU A 153 20.82 -10.27 -10.90
C LEU A 153 20.11 -9.92 -12.19
N GLN A 154 19.57 -10.95 -12.84
CA GLN A 154 18.84 -10.84 -14.09
C GLN A 154 17.40 -11.30 -13.86
N ARG A 155 16.50 -10.96 -14.79
CA ARG A 155 15.08 -11.36 -14.71
C ARG A 155 14.94 -12.89 -14.57
N GLU A 156 15.82 -13.64 -15.22
CA GLU A 156 15.87 -15.10 -15.21
C GLU A 156 16.17 -15.67 -13.81
N ASP A 157 16.92 -14.93 -12.98
CA ASP A 157 17.22 -15.35 -11.60
C ASP A 157 15.99 -15.36 -10.71
N PHE A 158 14.93 -14.66 -11.10
CA PHE A 158 13.70 -14.58 -10.31
C PHE A 158 12.54 -15.38 -10.90
N LEU A 159 12.74 -16.05 -12.03
CA LEU A 159 11.68 -16.78 -12.71
C LEU A 159 11.17 -17.93 -11.82
N ASN A 160 9.91 -17.84 -11.40
CA ASN A 160 9.26 -18.78 -10.46
C ASN A 160 9.96 -18.90 -9.09
N ALA A 161 10.77 -17.91 -8.70
CA ALA A 161 11.46 -17.92 -7.42
C ALA A 161 10.45 -17.91 -6.26
N PRO A 162 10.49 -18.88 -5.32
CA PRO A 162 9.66 -18.82 -4.13
C PRO A 162 9.95 -17.55 -3.34
N MET A 163 8.90 -16.86 -2.91
CA MET A 163 9.02 -15.65 -2.11
C MET A 163 8.24 -15.76 -0.81
N ASP A 164 8.75 -15.07 0.21
CA ASP A 164 8.13 -14.92 1.51
C ASP A 164 8.33 -13.48 2.02
N VAL A 165 7.47 -13.06 2.95
CA VAL A 165 7.62 -11.76 3.62
C VAL A 165 7.52 -11.94 5.12
N ARG A 166 8.43 -11.27 5.85
CA ARG A 166 8.48 -11.32 7.31
C ARG A 166 8.48 -9.92 7.89
N PHE A 167 7.90 -9.82 9.07
CA PHE A 167 7.81 -8.56 9.78
C PHE A 167 8.28 -8.74 11.22
N ASN A 168 9.07 -7.78 11.71
CA ASN A 168 9.49 -7.77 13.10
C ASN A 168 9.28 -6.38 13.70
N PHE A 169 8.58 -6.33 14.82
CA PHE A 169 8.38 -5.09 15.56
C PHE A 169 9.32 -5.05 16.76
N MET A 170 10.02 -3.94 16.93
CA MET A 170 10.90 -3.72 18.08
C MET A 170 10.62 -2.36 18.74
N GLU A 171 10.47 -2.37 20.05
CA GLU A 171 10.58 -1.15 20.86
C GLU A 171 12.07 -0.81 21.00
N THR A 172 12.47 0.38 20.55
CA THR A 172 13.84 0.88 20.74
C THR A 172 13.83 2.07 21.71
N PRO A 173 14.98 2.42 22.32
CA PRO A 173 15.08 3.60 23.18
C PRO A 173 14.66 4.92 22.49
N ASP A 174 14.81 5.01 21.16
CA ASP A 174 14.52 6.21 20.37
C ASP A 174 13.18 6.15 19.62
N GLY A 175 12.40 5.10 19.86
CA GLY A 175 11.06 4.92 19.30
C GLY A 175 10.86 3.54 18.66
N PRO A 176 9.61 3.10 18.50
CA PRO A 176 9.30 1.83 17.88
C PRO A 176 9.66 1.82 16.39
N VAL A 177 10.09 0.67 15.90
CA VAL A 177 10.34 0.41 14.48
C VAL A 177 9.78 -0.94 14.05
N VAL A 178 9.50 -1.06 12.76
CA VAL A 178 9.14 -2.35 12.15
C VAL A 178 10.14 -2.66 11.03
N GLY A 179 10.88 -3.75 11.19
CA GLY A 179 11.63 -4.37 10.11
C GLY A 179 10.69 -5.13 9.17
N VAL A 180 10.84 -4.90 7.87
CA VAL A 180 10.11 -5.61 6.81
C VAL A 180 11.13 -6.29 5.90
N TYR A 181 10.95 -7.59 5.72
CA TYR A 181 11.87 -8.45 5.00
C TYR A 181 11.14 -9.09 3.82
N VAL A 182 11.73 -8.96 2.65
CA VAL A 182 11.37 -9.72 1.45
C VAL A 182 12.43 -10.78 1.26
N LEU A 183 12.00 -12.04 1.26
CA LEU A 183 12.85 -13.21 1.12
C LEU A 183 12.53 -13.87 -0.22
N ILE A 184 13.50 -14.00 -1.11
CA ILE A 184 13.31 -14.63 -2.42
C ILE A 184 14.37 -15.72 -2.60
N THR A 185 13.92 -16.97 -2.77
CA THR A 185 14.81 -18.10 -3.00
C THR A 185 15.18 -18.16 -4.47
N LEU A 186 16.41 -17.74 -4.79
CA LEU A 186 16.99 -17.76 -6.13
C LEU A 186 17.36 -19.20 -6.56
N PRO A 187 17.61 -19.43 -7.86
CA PRO A 187 18.16 -20.68 -8.37
C PRO A 187 19.40 -21.12 -7.59
N LYS A 188 19.55 -22.44 -7.41
CA LYS A 188 20.58 -23.09 -6.58
C LYS A 188 20.42 -22.92 -5.07
N GLY A 189 19.28 -22.38 -4.61
CA GLY A 189 18.93 -22.28 -3.19
C GLY A 189 19.55 -21.07 -2.48
N ASN A 190 20.13 -20.12 -3.23
CA ASN A 190 20.62 -18.88 -2.66
C ASN A 190 19.44 -18.01 -2.23
N LEU A 191 19.53 -17.38 -1.06
CA LEU A 191 18.48 -16.51 -0.58
C LEU A 191 18.82 -15.05 -0.89
N TYR A 192 17.99 -14.39 -1.68
CA TYR A 192 17.97 -12.95 -1.79
C TYR A 192 17.13 -12.37 -0.65
N ILE A 193 17.71 -11.43 0.07
CA ILE A 193 17.06 -10.75 1.18
C ILE A 193 17.04 -9.25 0.88
N SER A 194 15.85 -8.69 0.98
CA SER A 194 15.66 -7.24 0.97
C SER A 194 15.05 -6.78 2.28
N GLU A 195 15.70 -5.84 2.93
CA GLU A 195 15.27 -5.29 4.22
C GLU A 195 14.86 -3.82 4.08
N THR A 196 13.89 -3.44 4.89
CA THR A 196 13.65 -2.04 5.24
C THR A 196 13.20 -1.90 6.68
N ILE A 197 13.57 -0.79 7.30
CA ILE A 197 13.17 -0.46 8.66
C ILE A 197 12.24 0.72 8.57
N ILE A 198 11.06 0.58 9.14
CA ILE A 198 9.97 1.55 9.04
C ILE A 198 9.85 2.30 10.36
N ASN A 199 9.88 3.62 10.27
CA ASN A 199 9.48 4.47 11.37
C ASN A 199 7.97 4.44 11.54
N VAL A 200 7.48 3.90 12.65
CA VAL A 200 6.04 3.83 12.93
C VAL A 200 5.48 5.06 13.65
N ASP A 201 6.36 5.97 14.09
CA ASP A 201 5.98 7.25 14.68
C ASP A 201 5.74 8.34 13.63
N ALA A 202 6.20 8.14 12.38
CA ALA A 202 6.13 9.15 11.34
C ALA A 202 4.70 9.28 10.76
N CYS A 203 4.14 10.48 10.84
CA CYS A 203 3.01 10.89 10.00
C CYS A 203 3.54 11.32 8.61
N PRO A 204 2.84 11.02 7.49
CA PRO A 204 3.26 11.49 6.17
C PRO A 204 3.48 13.01 6.18
N ALA A 205 4.64 13.44 5.69
CA ALA A 205 5.04 14.84 5.67
C ALA A 205 4.45 15.59 4.47
N SER A 206 4.10 14.86 3.39
CA SER A 206 3.66 15.49 2.14
C SER A 206 2.62 14.67 1.37
N PHE A 207 1.96 15.35 0.41
CA PHE A 207 1.03 14.76 -0.55
C PHE A 207 1.67 13.71 -1.48
N ARG A 208 3.00 13.64 -1.58
CA ARG A 208 3.73 12.69 -2.44
C ARG A 208 4.08 11.37 -1.75
N ASP A 209 3.70 11.18 -0.48
CA ASP A 209 4.19 10.07 0.32
C ASP A 209 3.45 8.75 -0.02
N LEU A 210 3.69 8.25 -1.23
CA LEU A 210 3.42 6.87 -1.62
C LEU A 210 4.06 5.89 -0.63
N SER A 211 5.20 6.27 -0.01
CA SER A 211 6.01 5.43 0.87
C SER A 211 6.28 5.91 2.29
N ASN A 212 6.07 7.19 2.64
CA ASN A 212 6.51 7.72 3.95
C ASN A 212 5.40 7.82 5.02
N ALA A 213 4.31 7.07 4.86
CA ALA A 213 3.26 6.94 5.86
C ALA A 213 3.36 5.61 6.62
N GLY A 214 4.56 5.25 7.11
CA GLY A 214 4.88 3.92 7.64
C GLY A 214 3.83 3.31 8.58
N HIS A 215 3.36 4.09 9.56
CA HIS A 215 2.28 3.71 10.47
C HIS A 215 1.01 3.26 9.74
N TRP A 216 0.56 4.08 8.79
CA TRP A 216 -0.68 3.87 8.06
C TRP A 216 -0.57 2.81 6.97
N LEU A 217 0.58 2.73 6.30
CA LEU A 217 0.85 1.69 5.31
C LEU A 217 0.89 0.31 5.97
N LEU A 218 1.49 0.18 7.16
CA LEU A 218 1.46 -1.07 7.91
C LEU A 218 0.04 -1.43 8.38
N LYS A 219 -0.75 -0.44 8.83
CA LYS A 219 -2.18 -0.66 9.15
C LYS A 219 -2.96 -1.13 7.92
N LEU A 220 -2.75 -0.51 6.77
CA LEU A 220 -3.42 -0.90 5.52
C LEU A 220 -3.00 -2.30 5.08
N LEU A 221 -1.70 -2.58 5.10
CA LEU A 221 -1.13 -3.90 4.81
C LEU A 221 -1.75 -5.00 5.68
N SER A 222 -2.05 -4.71 6.95
CA SER A 222 -2.71 -5.66 7.87
C SER A 222 -4.17 -6.00 7.51
N GLN A 223 -4.81 -5.20 6.65
CA GLN A 223 -6.16 -5.47 6.15
C GLN A 223 -6.17 -6.10 4.75
N GLN A 224 -4.99 -6.26 4.13
CA GLN A 224 -4.88 -6.86 2.81
C GLN A 224 -4.82 -8.40 2.90
N ASP A 225 -5.23 -9.05 1.81
CA ASP A 225 -5.05 -10.49 1.61
C ASP A 225 -3.78 -10.84 0.82
N TYR A 226 -3.11 -9.83 0.27
CA TYR A 226 -1.92 -9.99 -0.56
C TYR A 226 -1.14 -8.68 -0.66
N THR A 227 0.08 -8.77 -1.15
CA THR A 227 0.92 -7.64 -1.57
C THR A 227 1.57 -7.94 -2.91
N PHE A 228 2.07 -6.91 -3.58
CA PHE A 228 2.97 -7.08 -4.72
C PHE A 228 4.41 -6.87 -4.25
N VAL A 229 5.31 -7.74 -4.68
CA VAL A 229 6.75 -7.56 -4.51
C VAL A 229 7.31 -7.14 -5.87
N ILE A 230 7.94 -5.97 -5.90
CA ILE A 230 8.39 -5.32 -7.13
C ILE A 230 9.88 -5.00 -6.98
N LEU A 231 10.71 -5.61 -7.81
CA LEU A 231 12.13 -5.28 -7.94
C LEU A 231 12.36 -4.65 -9.31
N ASN A 232 12.82 -3.41 -9.31
CA ASN A 232 13.09 -2.63 -10.51
C ASN A 232 14.59 -2.36 -10.61
N ASP A 233 15.19 -2.66 -11.75
CA ASP A 233 16.50 -2.13 -12.13
C ASP A 233 16.26 -0.91 -13.02
N PRO A 234 16.78 0.29 -12.69
CA PRO A 234 16.61 1.48 -13.54
C PRO A 234 17.15 1.33 -14.97
N HIS A 235 18.05 0.38 -15.21
CA HIS A 235 18.64 0.12 -16.51
C HIS A 235 17.88 -0.95 -17.29
N ASP A 236 17.47 -2.03 -16.62
CA ASP A 236 16.87 -3.22 -17.24
C ASP A 236 15.34 -3.32 -17.02
N GLY A 237 14.75 -2.34 -16.32
CA GLY A 237 13.35 -2.25 -15.98
C GLY A 237 12.93 -3.21 -14.86
N ILE A 238 11.66 -3.63 -14.88
CA ILE A 238 11.12 -4.53 -13.86
C ILE A 238 11.77 -5.91 -13.99
N LEU A 239 12.55 -6.31 -12.96
CA LEU A 239 13.17 -7.63 -12.87
C LEU A 239 12.26 -8.65 -12.20
N PHE A 240 11.47 -8.20 -11.22
CA PHE A 240 10.52 -9.03 -10.49
C PHE A 240 9.23 -8.28 -10.22
N ASN A 241 8.09 -8.91 -10.52
CA ASN A 241 6.76 -8.41 -10.20
C ASN A 241 5.85 -9.61 -9.92
N GLN A 242 5.65 -9.92 -8.64
CA GLN A 242 4.81 -11.04 -8.26
C GLN A 242 3.85 -10.68 -7.13
N LYS A 243 2.65 -11.26 -7.20
CA LYS A 243 1.64 -11.16 -6.16
C LYS A 243 1.84 -12.24 -5.10
N LEU A 244 2.16 -11.81 -3.87
CA LEU A 244 2.24 -12.69 -2.72
C LEU A 244 0.91 -12.70 -1.96
N LYS A 245 0.20 -13.83 -1.98
CA LYS A 245 -0.98 -14.03 -1.12
C LYS A 245 -0.54 -14.29 0.31
N PHE A 246 -1.19 -13.63 1.26
CA PHE A 246 -0.89 -13.82 2.67
C PHE A 246 -1.46 -15.13 3.20
N ASN A 247 -0.57 -15.96 3.71
CA ASN A 247 -0.92 -17.16 4.45
C ASN A 247 -1.39 -16.80 5.88
N PRO A 248 -1.91 -17.76 6.66
CA PRO A 248 -2.34 -17.50 8.04
C PRO A 248 -1.23 -16.94 8.95
N GLY A 249 0.03 -17.30 8.71
CA GLY A 249 1.20 -16.78 9.43
C GLY A 249 1.39 -15.28 9.18
N HIS A 250 1.40 -14.85 7.92
CA HIS A 250 1.52 -13.43 7.55
C HIS A 250 0.39 -12.60 8.17
N LYS A 251 -0.85 -13.12 8.10
CA LYS A 251 -2.01 -12.46 8.70
C LYS A 251 -1.90 -12.34 10.22
N LYS A 252 -1.29 -13.33 10.89
CA LYS A 252 -1.03 -13.28 12.33
C LYS A 252 0.01 -12.22 12.66
N GLU A 253 1.17 -12.23 12.00
CA GLU A 253 2.25 -11.24 12.20
C GLU A 253 1.73 -9.81 11.98
N LEU A 254 1.02 -9.57 10.87
CA LEU A 254 0.45 -8.26 10.56
C LEU A 254 -0.62 -7.82 11.57
N LYS A 255 -1.43 -8.75 12.08
CA LYS A 255 -2.41 -8.44 13.13
C LYS A 255 -1.75 -8.06 14.45
N GLU A 256 -0.65 -8.71 14.81
CA GLU A 256 0.14 -8.38 16.00
C GLU A 256 0.79 -7.00 15.85
N ILE A 257 1.36 -6.69 14.68
CA ILE A 257 1.89 -5.37 14.37
C ILE A 257 0.80 -4.32 14.46
N ARG A 258 -0.36 -4.55 13.83
CA ARG A 258 -1.50 -3.63 13.92
C ARG A 258 -1.88 -3.33 15.37
N ALA A 259 -1.97 -4.36 16.22
CA ALA A 259 -2.32 -4.18 17.62
C ALA A 259 -1.32 -3.28 18.36
N LYS A 260 -0.02 -3.39 18.06
CA LYS A 260 1.01 -2.49 18.60
C LYS A 260 0.88 -1.08 18.04
N LEU A 261 0.64 -0.93 16.74
CA LEU A 261 0.40 0.37 16.09
C LEU A 261 -0.83 1.09 16.66
N ASP A 262 -1.88 0.36 17.05
CA ASP A 262 -3.07 0.94 17.66
C ASP A 262 -2.81 1.53 19.06
N THR A 263 -1.68 1.20 19.69
CA THR A 263 -1.23 1.83 20.96
C THR A 263 -0.30 3.03 20.77
N ILE A 264 0.17 3.27 19.54
CA ILE A 264 1.11 4.33 19.22
C ILE A 264 0.34 5.53 18.68
N THR A 265 0.58 6.70 19.26
CA THR A 265 0.11 7.97 18.71
C THR A 265 1.18 8.52 17.76
N PRO A 266 0.94 8.56 16.43
CA PRO A 266 1.92 9.08 15.48
C PRO A 266 2.28 10.53 15.80
N LYS A 267 3.55 10.87 15.66
CA LYS A 267 4.04 12.24 15.83
C LYS A 267 3.91 12.98 14.50
N ALA A 268 3.38 14.20 14.56
CA ALA A 268 3.21 15.04 13.38
C ALA A 268 4.54 15.47 12.74
N ILE A 269 5.62 15.51 13.52
CA ILE A 269 6.97 15.88 13.06
C ILE A 269 7.88 14.67 13.16
N TRP A 270 8.48 14.30 12.03
CA TRP A 270 9.49 13.24 11.97
C TRP A 270 10.82 13.73 12.56
N ASN A 271 11.24 13.12 13.66
CA ASN A 271 12.62 13.26 14.14
C ASN A 271 13.52 12.24 13.43
N GLN A 272 14.19 12.68 12.37
CA GLN A 272 15.12 11.85 11.61
C GLN A 272 16.28 11.32 12.46
N GLU A 273 16.78 12.11 13.41
CA GLU A 273 17.89 11.70 14.29
C GLU A 273 17.48 10.55 15.21
N SER A 274 16.30 10.64 15.84
CA SER A 274 15.75 9.54 16.65
C SER A 274 15.51 8.31 15.80
N PHE A 275 14.99 8.46 14.58
CA PHE A 275 14.80 7.31 13.70
C PHE A 275 16.12 6.62 13.31
N ILE A 276 17.17 7.38 13.00
CA ILE A 276 18.50 6.82 12.72
C ILE A 276 19.03 6.05 13.95
N LYS A 277 18.86 6.59 15.16
CA LYS A 277 19.26 5.89 16.39
C LYS A 277 18.45 4.62 16.62
N ALA A 278 17.13 4.67 16.43
CA ALA A 278 16.24 3.52 16.52
C ALA A 278 16.62 2.44 15.49
N GLN A 279 16.90 2.83 14.25
CA GLN A 279 17.36 1.94 13.20
C GLN A 279 18.68 1.27 13.57
N ASN A 280 19.68 2.04 14.02
CA ASN A 280 20.96 1.49 14.45
C ASN A 280 20.81 0.54 15.65
N TYR A 281 19.94 0.89 16.61
CA TYR A 281 19.63 0.01 17.73
C TYR A 281 19.04 -1.31 17.23
N TYR A 282 18.05 -1.25 16.33
CA TYR A 282 17.44 -2.42 15.74
C TYR A 282 18.47 -3.32 15.05
N MET A 283 19.30 -2.75 14.17
CA MET A 283 20.34 -3.51 13.44
C MET A 283 21.38 -4.17 14.36
N ASN A 284 21.62 -3.60 15.54
CA ASN A 284 22.56 -4.14 16.52
C ASN A 284 21.94 -5.19 17.45
N ASN A 285 20.61 -5.29 17.53
CA ASN A 285 19.89 -6.14 18.49
C ASN A 285 18.94 -7.15 17.85
N PHE A 286 18.83 -7.16 16.52
CA PHE A 286 18.05 -8.13 15.76
C PHE A 286 18.97 -8.93 14.84
N SER A 287 18.87 -10.26 14.89
CA SER A 287 19.51 -11.12 13.90
C SER A 287 18.49 -11.54 12.85
N ILE A 288 18.85 -11.42 11.57
CA ILE A 288 18.00 -11.93 10.51
C ILE A 288 17.84 -13.46 10.55
N GLU A 289 18.77 -14.15 11.20
CA GLU A 289 18.68 -15.59 11.43
C GLU A 289 17.44 -15.96 12.27
N ASP A 290 16.94 -15.02 13.09
CA ASP A 290 15.73 -15.21 13.91
C ASP A 290 14.43 -15.28 13.06
N LEU A 291 14.52 -15.05 11.74
CA LEU A 291 13.40 -15.18 10.80
C LEU A 291 13.23 -16.59 10.21
N PHE A 292 14.21 -17.48 10.40
CA PHE A 292 14.26 -18.84 9.80
C PHE A 292 14.07 -19.94 10.85
#